data_AF-A0A358EEJ5-F1
#
_entry.id   AF-A0A358EEJ5-F1
#
_cell.length_a   1.000
_cell.length_b   1.000
_cell.length_c   1.000
_cell.angle_alpha   90.00
_cell.angle_beta   90.00
_cell.angle_gamma   90.00
#
_symmetry.space_group_name_H-M   'P 1'
#
loop_
_entity.id
_entity.type
_entity.pdbx_description
1 polymer ?
#
loop_
_entity_poly.entity_id
_entity_poly.type
_entity_poly.pdbx_seq_one_letter_code
_entity_poly.pdbx_strand_id
1 'polypeptide(L)'
;MYLSELSVRHFRNLKNQDLEVPREGVALIGDNAQGKSNFLEAIYYLETLRSFRGARDSQMVAFGEEVFRVVGKTEGQSDEPHGTRVAAAFEKKGKRKRVSVNGANSDRLADGLGHFSAVIFSPSDVDLVSGGPADRRRFLDIVLALNEPGYVKSLSSYKKNLVSRNAALKAGQPASVVSAWDPGLTEAGAEIMIWRRSWIESRSSAFDGYYRRISGGRGARGAYP
;
A
#
# COMPACT_ATOMS: atom_id res chain seq x y z
N MET A 1 -8.53 -0.54 -18.23
CA MET A 1 -8.16 0.57 -17.33
C MET A 1 -6.73 1.01 -17.63
N TYR A 2 -6.47 2.30 -17.79
CA TYR A 2 -5.13 2.89 -17.91
C TYR A 2 -5.09 4.26 -17.22
N LEU A 3 -3.93 4.70 -16.74
CA LEU A 3 -3.72 6.06 -16.23
C LEU A 3 -3.67 7.02 -17.43
N SER A 4 -4.58 7.99 -17.50
CA SER A 4 -4.63 9.00 -18.57
C SER A 4 -4.05 10.34 -18.14
N GLU A 5 -4.15 10.70 -16.86
CA GLU A 5 -3.61 11.97 -16.35
C GLU A 5 -2.95 11.77 -14.97
N LEU A 6 -1.83 12.44 -14.74
CA LEU A 6 -1.14 12.50 -13.45
C LEU A 6 -0.77 13.95 -13.10
N SER A 7 -1.27 14.43 -11.97
CA SER A 7 -0.90 15.72 -11.38
C SER A 7 -0.12 15.49 -10.10
N VAL A 8 1.07 16.10 -10.01
CA VAL A 8 1.94 16.02 -8.84
C VAL A 8 2.25 17.43 -8.35
N ARG A 9 2.13 17.63 -7.04
CA ARG A 9 2.49 18.87 -6.35
C ARG A 9 3.31 18.55 -5.10
N HIS A 10 4.49 19.16 -5.01
CA HIS A 10 5.35 19.17 -3.82
C HIS A 10 5.68 17.76 -3.30
N PHE A 11 5.84 16.81 -4.20
CA PHE A 11 6.09 15.41 -3.88
C PHE A 11 7.57 15.07 -4.14
N ARG A 12 8.32 14.76 -3.09
CA ARG A 12 9.75 14.46 -3.14
C ARG A 12 10.51 15.57 -3.88
N ASN A 13 11.34 15.22 -4.85
CA ASN A 13 12.06 16.15 -5.71
C ASN A 13 11.35 16.40 -7.05
N LEU A 14 10.10 15.97 -7.21
CA LEU A 14 9.34 16.22 -8.44
C LEU A 14 8.87 17.67 -8.44
N LYS A 15 9.16 18.37 -9.53
CA LYS A 15 8.57 19.69 -9.78
C LYS A 15 7.05 19.54 -9.93
N ASN A 16 6.33 20.62 -9.66
CA ASN A 16 4.89 20.67 -9.91
C ASN A 16 4.65 20.47 -11.40
N GLN A 17 3.89 19.44 -11.74
CA GLN A 17 3.64 19.05 -13.13
C GLN A 17 2.29 18.39 -13.27
N ASP A 18 1.66 18.62 -14.41
CA ASP A 18 0.46 17.94 -14.89
C ASP A 18 0.85 17.24 -16.18
N LEU A 19 0.54 15.95 -16.27
CA LEU A 19 1.01 15.10 -17.36
C LEU A 19 -0.15 14.28 -17.90
N GLU A 20 -0.24 14.23 -19.22
CA GLU A 20 -1.03 13.24 -19.93
C GLU A 20 -0.18 11.99 -20.11
N VAL A 21 -0.77 10.83 -19.84
CA VAL A 21 -0.13 9.53 -19.94
C VAL A 21 -0.76 8.79 -21.13
N PRO A 22 0.02 8.52 -22.19
CA PRO A 22 -0.47 7.78 -23.35
C PRO A 22 -0.88 6.36 -22.98
N ARG A 23 -1.88 5.84 -23.69
CA ARG A 23 -2.45 4.51 -23.45
C ARG A 23 -1.44 3.38 -23.67
N GLU A 24 -0.48 3.61 -24.56
CA GLU A 24 0.63 2.72 -24.89
C GLU A 24 1.65 2.60 -23.75
N GLY A 25 1.61 3.53 -22.78
CA GLY A 25 2.56 3.64 -21.69
C GLY A 25 3.74 4.55 -22.01
N VAL A 26 4.63 4.73 -21.02
CA VAL A 26 5.77 5.66 -21.10
C VAL A 26 7.05 5.02 -20.60
N ALA A 27 8.17 5.40 -21.21
CA ALA A 27 9.51 5.12 -20.70
C ALA A 27 10.10 6.38 -20.06
N LEU A 28 10.49 6.31 -18.79
CA LEU A 28 11.14 7.40 -18.08
C LEU A 28 12.66 7.22 -18.19
N ILE A 29 13.31 8.12 -18.92
CA ILE A 29 14.76 8.08 -19.18
C ILE A 29 15.43 9.27 -18.49
N GLY A 30 16.63 9.06 -17.97
CA GLY A 30 17.43 10.08 -17.33
C GLY A 30 18.41 9.47 -16.34
N ASP A 31 19.27 10.30 -15.74
CA ASP A 31 20.29 9.84 -14.80
C ASP A 31 19.68 9.32 -13.48
N ASN A 32 20.51 8.61 -12.70
CA ASN A 32 20.15 8.19 -11.36
C ASN A 32 19.81 9.40 -10.48
N ALA A 33 18.93 9.19 -9.50
CA ALA A 33 18.42 10.21 -8.58
C ALA A 33 17.62 11.38 -9.19
N GLN A 34 17.36 11.40 -10.51
CA GLN A 34 16.54 12.43 -11.17
C GLN A 34 15.02 12.34 -10.88
N GLY A 35 14.59 11.44 -9.99
CA GLY A 35 13.18 11.33 -9.59
C GLY A 35 12.36 10.29 -10.34
N LYS A 36 12.94 9.50 -11.26
CA LYS A 36 12.25 8.40 -11.96
C LYS A 36 11.48 7.47 -11.01
N SER A 37 12.15 6.99 -9.96
CA SER A 37 11.49 6.14 -8.96
C SER A 37 10.48 6.92 -8.11
N ASN A 38 10.65 8.23 -7.92
CA ASN A 38 9.70 9.08 -7.18
C ASN A 38 8.43 9.31 -7.99
N PHE A 39 8.54 9.34 -9.33
CA PHE A 39 7.42 9.35 -10.24
C PHE A 39 6.56 8.09 -10.11
N LEU A 40 7.20 6.92 -10.16
CA LEU A 40 6.52 5.64 -9.92
C LEU A 40 5.96 5.57 -8.49
N GLU A 41 6.65 6.17 -7.52
CA GLU A 41 6.16 6.27 -6.14
C GLU A 41 4.89 7.12 -6.05
N ALA A 42 4.79 8.23 -6.79
CA ALA A 42 3.59 9.06 -6.83
C ALA A 42 2.38 8.28 -7.39
N ILE A 43 2.57 7.55 -8.50
CA ILE A 43 1.52 6.71 -9.09
C ILE A 43 1.08 5.62 -8.12
N TYR A 44 2.02 4.83 -7.60
CA TYR A 44 1.70 3.73 -6.70
C TYR A 44 1.18 4.20 -5.33
N TYR A 45 1.45 5.45 -4.95
CA TYR A 45 0.86 6.05 -3.76
C TYR A 45 -0.65 6.26 -3.89
N LEU A 46 -1.18 6.44 -5.11
CA LEU A 46 -2.63 6.52 -5.32
C LEU A 46 -3.34 5.20 -5.03
N GLU A 47 -2.66 4.08 -5.24
CA GLU A 47 -3.13 2.74 -4.89
C GLU A 47 -3.11 2.49 -3.39
N THR A 48 -1.94 2.69 -2.79
CA THR A 48 -1.64 2.17 -1.44
C THR A 48 -1.71 3.21 -0.34
N LEU A 49 -1.78 4.49 -0.71
CA LEU A 49 -1.68 5.65 0.18
C LEU A 49 -0.41 5.62 1.05
N ARG A 50 0.65 4.93 0.60
CA ARG A 50 1.91 4.74 1.33
C ARG A 50 3.09 4.66 0.36
N SER A 51 4.28 4.98 0.86
CA SER A 51 5.53 4.74 0.12
C SER A 51 5.81 3.24 0.00
N PHE A 52 6.06 2.75 -1.22
CA PHE A 52 6.55 1.38 -1.42
C PHE A 52 7.93 1.17 -0.79
N ARG A 53 8.73 2.25 -0.65
CA ARG A 53 10.04 2.24 0.02
C ARG A 53 9.94 2.28 1.55
N GLY A 54 8.74 2.39 2.11
CA GLY A 54 8.52 2.44 3.57
C GLY A 54 8.80 3.79 4.22
N ALA A 55 8.98 4.85 3.42
CA ALA A 55 9.12 6.20 3.94
C ALA A 55 7.81 6.66 4.61
N ARG A 56 7.94 7.51 5.64
CA ARG A 56 6.80 8.20 6.25
C ARG A 56 6.30 9.28 5.28
N ASP A 57 5.00 9.58 5.33
CA ASP A 57 4.40 10.60 4.46
C ASP A 57 5.08 11.97 4.58
N SER A 58 5.54 12.34 5.78
CA SER A 58 6.29 13.58 6.00
C SER A 58 7.60 13.67 5.22
N GLN A 59 8.20 12.53 4.86
CA GLN A 59 9.42 12.42 4.04
C GLN A 59 9.11 12.41 2.53
N MET A 60 7.83 12.34 2.16
CA MET A 60 7.35 12.41 0.78
C MET A 60 7.00 13.84 0.37
N VAL A 61 6.82 14.73 1.34
CA VAL A 61 6.68 16.17 1.11
C VAL A 61 8.02 16.74 0.63
N ALA A 62 7.98 17.60 -0.38
CA ALA A 62 9.15 18.29 -0.90
C ALA A 62 9.85 19.14 0.19
N PHE A 63 11.15 19.38 -0.01
CA PHE A 63 11.91 20.23 0.90
C PHE A 63 11.39 21.66 0.85
N GLY A 64 11.25 22.30 2.02
CA GLY A 64 10.66 23.64 2.15
C GLY A 64 9.13 23.68 2.12
N GLU A 65 8.46 22.57 1.79
CA GLU A 65 7.00 22.51 1.65
C GLU A 65 6.32 21.89 2.87
N GLU A 66 5.06 22.26 3.10
CA GLU A 66 4.24 21.76 4.22
C GLU A 66 3.23 20.68 3.81
N VAL A 67 2.95 20.56 2.52
CA VAL A 67 1.93 19.66 1.97
C VAL A 67 2.42 19.03 0.67
N PHE A 68 1.98 17.81 0.37
CA PHE A 68 2.02 17.28 -0.99
C PHE A 68 0.62 16.88 -1.47
N ARG A 69 0.45 16.84 -2.79
CA ARG A 69 -0.75 16.31 -3.43
C ARG A 69 -0.40 15.54 -4.69
N VAL A 70 -0.99 14.36 -4.84
CA VAL A 70 -0.93 13.55 -6.06
C VAL A 70 -2.36 13.27 -6.52
N VAL A 71 -2.61 13.38 -7.81
CA VAL A 71 -3.90 13.06 -8.45
C VAL A 71 -3.66 12.22 -9.67
N GLY A 72 -4.39 11.12 -9.82
CA GLY A 72 -4.43 10.33 -11.03
C GLY A 72 -5.85 10.21 -11.55
N LYS A 73 -5.99 10.20 -12.88
CA LYS A 73 -7.24 9.87 -13.57
C LYS A 73 -7.02 8.62 -14.40
N THR A 74 -7.93 7.66 -14.26
CA THR A 74 -7.86 6.38 -14.98
C THR A 74 -9.08 6.21 -15.86
N GLU A 75 -8.89 5.67 -17.06
CA GLU A 75 -9.94 5.50 -18.06
C GLU A 75 -10.04 4.05 -18.56
N GLY A 76 -11.14 3.70 -19.22
CA GLY A 76 -11.32 2.41 -19.88
C GLY A 76 -11.62 1.25 -18.93
N GLN A 77 -12.40 1.51 -17.87
CA GLN A 77 -13.11 0.48 -17.12
C GLN A 77 -14.53 0.38 -17.69
N SER A 78 -14.98 -0.82 -18.05
CA SER A 78 -16.28 -1.02 -18.75
C SER A 78 -17.47 -0.47 -17.98
N ASP A 79 -17.38 -0.44 -16.65
CA ASP A 79 -18.47 -0.08 -15.76
C ASP A 79 -18.41 1.41 -15.33
N GLU A 80 -17.35 2.14 -15.69
CA GLU A 80 -17.19 3.58 -15.41
C GLU A 80 -16.86 4.36 -16.70
N PRO A 81 -17.89 4.83 -17.45
CA PRO A 81 -17.71 5.52 -18.73
C PRO A 81 -16.86 6.79 -18.66
N HIS A 82 -16.83 7.44 -17.49
CA HIS A 82 -16.13 8.70 -17.26
C HIS A 82 -14.74 8.53 -16.64
N GLY A 83 -14.33 7.28 -16.37
CA GLY A 83 -13.11 6.99 -15.64
C GLY A 83 -13.17 7.36 -14.15
N THR A 84 -12.12 6.99 -13.42
CA THR A 84 -11.99 7.20 -11.97
C THR A 84 -10.91 8.22 -11.70
N ARG A 85 -11.19 9.21 -10.84
CA ARG A 85 -10.21 10.21 -10.40
C ARG A 85 -9.90 10.02 -8.93
N VAL A 86 -8.65 9.67 -8.61
CA VAL A 86 -8.18 9.49 -7.23
C VAL A 86 -7.18 10.59 -6.89
N ALA A 87 -7.37 11.24 -5.74
CA ALA A 87 -6.43 12.21 -5.20
C ALA A 87 -6.01 11.85 -3.78
N ALA A 88 -4.72 11.95 -3.49
CA ALA A 88 -4.17 11.79 -2.16
C ALA A 88 -3.33 13.01 -1.77
N ALA A 89 -3.52 13.50 -0.54
CA ALA A 89 -2.79 14.63 -0.01
C ALA A 89 -2.37 14.38 1.43
N PHE A 90 -1.23 14.97 1.83
CA PHE A 90 -0.75 14.93 3.20
C PHE A 90 -0.19 16.28 3.61
N GLU A 91 -0.61 16.74 4.78
CA GLU A 91 -0.17 17.99 5.43
C GLU A 91 0.69 17.66 6.65
N LYS A 92 1.93 18.18 6.70
CA LYS A 92 2.85 17.99 7.84
C LYS A 92 2.25 18.56 9.11
N LYS A 93 1.76 19.79 9.05
CA LYS A 93 1.05 20.44 10.14
C LYS A 93 -0.22 19.66 10.46
N GLY A 94 -0.33 19.18 11.70
CA GLY A 94 -1.44 18.32 12.12
C GLY A 94 -1.40 16.88 11.59
N LYS A 95 -0.38 16.49 10.79
CA LYS A 95 -0.18 15.13 10.26
C LYS A 95 -1.43 14.57 9.58
N ARG A 96 -2.12 15.40 8.79
CA ARG A 96 -3.41 15.07 8.21
C ARG A 96 -3.24 14.49 6.81
N LYS A 97 -3.70 13.25 6.61
CA LYS A 97 -3.83 12.64 5.28
C LYS A 97 -5.28 12.72 4.83
N ARG A 98 -5.49 13.04 3.55
CA ARG A 98 -6.81 13.06 2.89
C ARG A 98 -6.75 12.27 1.60
N VAL A 99 -7.83 11.57 1.29
CA VAL A 99 -8.04 10.90 0.01
C VAL A 99 -9.41 11.33 -0.53
N SER A 100 -9.50 11.51 -1.84
CA SER A 100 -10.78 11.72 -2.52
C SER A 100 -10.89 10.90 -3.79
N VAL A 101 -12.09 10.42 -4.07
CA VAL A 101 -12.44 9.64 -5.25
C VAL A 101 -13.56 10.39 -5.96
N ASN A 102 -13.37 10.70 -7.25
CA ASN A 102 -14.31 11.47 -8.07
C ASN A 102 -14.74 12.80 -7.41
N GLY A 103 -13.83 13.43 -6.66
CA GLY A 103 -14.07 14.69 -5.95
C GLY A 103 -14.74 14.55 -4.58
N ALA A 104 -15.31 13.39 -4.25
CA ALA A 104 -15.84 13.11 -2.92
C ALA A 104 -14.71 12.82 -1.94
N ASN A 105 -14.63 13.58 -0.85
CA ASN A 105 -13.64 13.32 0.21
C ASN A 105 -14.08 12.10 1.02
N SER A 106 -13.17 11.16 1.25
CA SER A 106 -13.42 10.03 2.12
C SER A 106 -13.18 10.42 3.58
N ASP A 107 -14.11 10.07 4.47
CA ASP A 107 -13.93 10.25 5.91
C ASP A 107 -12.85 9.32 6.47
N ARG A 108 -12.69 8.13 5.86
CA ARG A 108 -11.65 7.17 6.22
C ARG A 108 -10.74 6.93 5.02
N LEU A 109 -9.43 6.86 5.29
CA LEU A 109 -8.44 6.55 4.25
C LEU A 109 -8.68 5.19 3.57
N ALA A 110 -9.24 4.23 4.32
CA ALA A 110 -9.57 2.90 3.80
C ALA A 110 -10.60 2.96 2.67
N ASP A 111 -11.51 3.95 2.70
CA ASP A 111 -12.55 4.09 1.68
C ASP A 111 -11.98 4.61 0.34
N GLY A 112 -10.72 5.04 0.32
CA GLY A 112 -10.01 5.40 -0.91
C GLY A 112 -9.20 4.25 -1.53
N LEU A 113 -9.12 3.09 -0.87
CA LEU A 113 -8.39 1.93 -1.40
C LEU A 113 -9.23 1.18 -2.44
N GLY A 114 -8.58 0.58 -3.43
CA GLY A 114 -9.24 -0.21 -4.49
C GLY A 114 -9.89 0.61 -5.61
N HIS A 115 -9.84 1.95 -5.55
CA HIS A 115 -10.32 2.85 -6.61
C HIS A 115 -9.24 3.22 -7.64
N PHE A 116 -8.02 2.77 -7.41
CA PHE A 116 -6.93 2.81 -8.37
C PHE A 116 -6.50 1.36 -8.61
N SER A 117 -5.70 1.10 -9.65
CA SER A 117 -5.10 -0.22 -9.83
C SER A 117 -3.68 -0.07 -10.34
N ALA A 118 -2.72 -0.30 -9.45
CA ALA A 118 -1.30 -0.31 -9.80
C ALA A 118 -0.55 -1.46 -9.12
N VAL A 119 0.36 -2.06 -9.88
CA VAL A 119 1.36 -3.01 -9.40
C VAL A 119 2.73 -2.43 -9.69
N ILE A 120 3.62 -2.48 -8.70
CA ILE A 120 5.01 -2.07 -8.86
C ILE A 120 5.92 -3.30 -8.89
N PHE A 121 6.84 -3.31 -9.85
CA PHE A 121 7.96 -4.25 -9.88
C PHE A 121 9.23 -3.46 -9.57
N SER A 122 9.97 -3.90 -8.56
CA SER A 122 11.16 -3.22 -8.05
C SER A 122 12.30 -4.21 -7.87
N PRO A 123 13.57 -3.80 -8.05
CA PRO A 123 14.72 -4.64 -7.69
C PRO A 123 14.68 -5.15 -6.23
N SER A 124 14.04 -4.40 -5.32
CA SER A 124 13.85 -4.79 -3.92
C SER A 124 12.88 -5.97 -3.73
N ASP A 125 12.16 -6.42 -4.75
CA ASP A 125 11.21 -7.52 -4.62
C ASP A 125 11.91 -8.86 -4.30
N VAL A 126 13.23 -8.94 -4.53
CA VAL A 126 14.09 -10.06 -4.09
C VAL A 126 14.07 -10.24 -2.57
N ASP A 127 13.84 -9.16 -1.81
CA ASP A 127 13.75 -9.20 -0.34
C ASP A 127 12.50 -9.96 0.13
N LEU A 128 11.48 -10.11 -0.71
CA LEU A 128 10.32 -10.93 -0.38
C LEU A 128 10.72 -12.41 -0.16
N VAL A 129 11.70 -12.87 -0.94
CA VAL A 129 12.21 -14.25 -0.92
C VAL A 129 13.36 -14.39 0.06
N SER A 130 14.35 -13.51 -0.05
CA SER A 130 15.62 -13.59 0.71
C SER A 130 15.57 -12.90 2.07
N GLY A 131 14.63 -11.97 2.26
CA GLY A 131 14.51 -11.16 3.45
C GLY A 131 13.73 -11.81 4.59
N GLY A 132 13.44 -10.99 5.60
CA GLY A 132 12.85 -11.44 6.85
C GLY A 132 11.34 -11.66 6.77
N PRO A 133 10.74 -12.29 7.81
CA PRO A 133 9.28 -12.43 7.92
C PRO A 133 8.52 -11.09 7.90
N ALA A 134 9.18 -9.98 8.25
CA ALA A 134 8.56 -8.65 8.25
C ALA A 134 8.16 -8.20 6.84
N ASP A 135 9.01 -8.46 5.84
CA ASP A 135 8.77 -8.04 4.46
C ASP A 135 7.63 -8.84 3.83
N ARG A 136 7.60 -10.17 4.05
CA ARG A 136 6.49 -11.04 3.64
C ARG A 136 5.16 -10.65 4.27
N ARG A 137 5.15 -10.36 5.58
CA ARG A 137 3.93 -9.87 6.26
C ARG A 137 3.47 -8.52 5.71
N ARG A 138 4.40 -7.61 5.44
CA ARG A 138 4.09 -6.30 4.85
C ARG A 138 3.49 -6.44 3.46
N PHE A 139 4.07 -7.31 2.62
CA PHE A 139 3.54 -7.61 1.29
C PHE A 139 2.10 -8.13 1.38
N LEU A 140 1.84 -9.15 2.22
CA LEU A 140 0.49 -9.69 2.42
C LEU A 140 -0.46 -8.63 2.97
N ASP A 141 -0.02 -7.81 3.93
CA ASP A 141 -0.84 -6.73 4.49
C ASP A 141 -1.28 -5.75 3.40
N ILE A 142 -0.40 -5.39 2.46
CA ILE A 142 -0.73 -4.49 1.35
C ILE A 142 -1.71 -5.16 0.41
N VAL A 143 -1.43 -6.38 -0.03
CA VAL A 143 -2.29 -7.09 -0.99
C VAL A 143 -3.69 -7.30 -0.43
N LEU A 144 -3.79 -7.77 0.82
CA LEU A 144 -5.09 -8.02 1.45
C LEU A 144 -5.83 -6.71 1.76
N ALA A 145 -5.13 -5.64 2.14
CA ALA A 145 -5.76 -4.33 2.34
C ALA A 145 -6.40 -3.76 1.07
N LEU A 146 -5.85 -4.07 -0.10
CA LEU A 146 -6.37 -3.62 -1.40
C LEU A 146 -7.52 -4.49 -1.91
N ASN A 147 -7.56 -5.78 -1.55
CA ASN A 147 -8.45 -6.75 -2.20
C ASN A 147 -9.52 -7.36 -1.27
N GLU A 148 -9.34 -7.31 0.06
CA GLU A 148 -10.22 -7.97 1.02
C GLU A 148 -10.95 -6.93 1.89
N PRO A 149 -12.26 -6.70 1.65
CA PRO A 149 -13.07 -5.85 2.49
C PRO A 149 -13.00 -6.28 3.96
N GLY A 150 -12.76 -5.32 4.86
CA GLY A 150 -12.64 -5.59 6.29
C GLY A 150 -11.21 -5.90 6.77
N TYR A 151 -10.28 -6.30 5.90
CA TYR A 151 -8.90 -6.60 6.32
C TYR A 151 -8.23 -5.43 7.02
N VAL A 152 -8.40 -4.21 6.48
CA VAL A 152 -7.86 -2.99 7.07
C VAL A 152 -8.41 -2.73 8.48
N LYS A 153 -9.69 -3.06 8.72
CA LYS A 153 -10.34 -2.89 10.03
C LYS A 153 -9.70 -3.82 11.05
N SER A 154 -9.58 -5.12 10.75
CA SER A 154 -8.99 -6.08 11.70
C SER A 154 -7.51 -5.83 11.91
N LEU A 155 -6.76 -5.49 10.85
CA LEU A 155 -5.34 -5.10 10.96
C LEU A 155 -5.16 -3.87 11.86
N SER A 156 -6.05 -2.88 11.74
CA SER A 156 -6.01 -1.68 12.59
C SER A 156 -6.36 -2.00 14.05
N SER A 157 -7.37 -2.85 14.28
CA SER A 157 -7.74 -3.33 15.62
C SER A 157 -6.58 -4.08 16.27
N TYR A 158 -5.99 -5.04 15.56
CA TYR A 158 -4.83 -5.80 16.02
C TYR A 158 -3.66 -4.90 16.41
N LYS A 159 -3.28 -3.95 15.53
CA LYS A 159 -2.17 -3.02 15.80
C LYS A 159 -2.45 -2.12 17.01
N LYS A 160 -3.69 -1.64 17.17
CA LYS A 160 -4.08 -0.81 18.32
C LYS A 160 -3.97 -1.60 19.62
N ASN A 161 -4.57 -2.80 19.69
CA ASN A 161 -4.51 -3.66 20.86
C ASN A 161 -3.06 -4.04 21.22
N LEU A 162 -2.25 -4.38 20.22
CA LEU A 162 -0.83 -4.72 20.42
C LEU A 162 -0.03 -3.56 21.01
N VAL A 163 -0.22 -2.34 20.50
CA VAL A 163 0.46 -1.14 21.01
C VAL A 163 0.05 -0.85 22.45
N SER A 164 -1.25 -0.89 22.76
CA SER A 164 -1.76 -0.67 24.12
C SER A 164 -1.23 -1.71 25.10
N ARG A 165 -1.26 -3.00 24.72
CA ARG A 165 -0.72 -4.10 25.53
C ARG A 165 0.77 -3.92 25.80
N ASN A 166 1.55 -3.60 24.76
CA ASN A 166 2.99 -3.36 24.89
C ASN A 166 3.31 -2.12 25.75
N ALA A 167 2.47 -1.09 25.71
CA ALA A 167 2.62 0.07 26.57
C ALA A 167 2.35 -0.28 28.05
N ALA A 168 1.28 -1.04 28.33
CA ALA A 168 0.97 -1.52 29.68
C ALA A 168 2.11 -2.39 30.25
N LEU A 169 2.65 -3.30 29.44
CA LEU A 169 3.82 -4.12 29.80
C LEU A 169 5.05 -3.26 30.15
N LYS A 170 5.38 -2.29 29.28
CA LYS A 170 6.52 -1.39 29.51
C LYS A 170 6.35 -0.51 30.74
N ALA A 171 5.11 -0.16 31.08
CA ALA A 171 4.79 0.61 32.28
C ALA A 171 4.74 -0.24 33.56
N GLY A 172 5.05 -1.54 33.50
CA GLY A 172 5.04 -2.43 34.67
C GLY A 172 3.64 -2.65 35.26
N GLN A 173 2.59 -2.53 34.44
CA GLN A 173 1.22 -2.71 34.91
C GLN A 173 0.96 -4.15 35.39
N PRO A 174 -0.01 -4.35 36.32
CA PRO A 174 -0.39 -5.68 36.76
C PRO A 174 -0.80 -6.60 35.61
N ALA A 175 -0.59 -7.91 35.77
CA ALA A 175 -0.91 -8.91 34.74
C ALA A 175 -2.37 -8.82 34.25
N SER A 176 -3.32 -8.53 35.14
CA SER A 176 -4.74 -8.35 34.82
C SER A 176 -5.01 -7.20 33.84
N VAL A 177 -4.26 -6.11 33.94
CA VAL A 177 -4.37 -4.95 33.05
C VAL A 177 -3.76 -5.26 31.68
N VAL A 178 -2.68 -6.03 31.66
CA VAL A 178 -2.06 -6.49 30.41
C VAL A 178 -2.99 -7.47 29.68
N SER A 179 -3.54 -8.45 30.40
CA SER A 179 -4.40 -9.49 29.82
C SER A 179 -5.76 -8.97 29.34
N ALA A 180 -6.20 -7.80 29.81
CA ALA A 180 -7.41 -7.16 29.31
C ALA A 180 -7.39 -6.88 27.80
N TRP A 181 -6.20 -6.81 27.19
CA TRP A 181 -6.02 -6.61 25.75
C TRP A 181 -6.00 -7.93 24.95
N ASP A 182 -5.84 -9.08 25.61
CA ASP A 182 -5.66 -10.37 24.94
C ASP A 182 -6.88 -10.80 24.11
N PRO A 183 -8.14 -10.62 24.55
CA PRO A 183 -9.30 -10.99 23.74
C PRO A 183 -9.33 -10.24 22.39
N GLY A 184 -9.20 -8.91 22.41
CA GLY A 184 -9.22 -8.09 21.19
C GLY A 184 -8.01 -8.32 20.28
N LEU A 185 -6.86 -8.70 20.86
CA LEU A 185 -5.69 -9.10 20.08
C LEU A 185 -5.89 -10.48 19.41
N THR A 186 -6.49 -11.43 20.14
CA THR A 186 -6.74 -12.80 19.67
C THR A 186 -7.78 -12.82 18.56
N GLU A 187 -8.90 -12.12 18.75
CA GLU A 187 -9.98 -12.04 17.76
C GLU A 187 -9.47 -11.43 16.44
N ALA A 188 -8.92 -10.23 16.49
CA ALA A 188 -8.40 -9.57 15.30
C ALA A 188 -7.21 -10.32 14.67
N GLY A 189 -6.38 -10.97 15.50
CA GLY A 189 -5.26 -11.78 15.05
C GLY A 189 -5.72 -13.03 14.28
N ALA A 190 -6.74 -13.72 14.77
CA ALA A 190 -7.31 -14.89 14.13
C ALA A 190 -7.89 -14.57 12.75
N GLU A 191 -8.66 -13.48 12.62
CA GLU A 191 -9.19 -13.04 11.33
C GLU A 191 -8.07 -12.77 10.30
N ILE A 192 -7.02 -12.04 10.71
CA ILE A 192 -5.86 -11.76 9.86
C ILE A 192 -5.17 -13.06 9.42
N MET A 193 -5.02 -14.02 10.33
CA MET A 193 -4.39 -15.31 10.02
C MET A 193 -5.22 -16.11 9.01
N ILE A 194 -6.54 -16.12 9.15
CA ILE A 194 -7.45 -16.80 8.22
C ILE A 194 -7.32 -16.19 6.82
N TRP A 195 -7.41 -14.86 6.69
CA TRP A 195 -7.27 -14.20 5.39
C TRP A 195 -5.92 -14.47 4.73
N ARG A 196 -4.82 -14.37 5.50
CA ARG A 196 -3.47 -14.64 4.97
C ARG A 196 -3.31 -16.07 4.50
N ARG A 197 -3.80 -17.05 5.28
CA ARG A 197 -3.75 -18.46 4.91
C ARG A 197 -4.55 -18.71 3.63
N SER A 198 -5.81 -18.29 3.59
CA SER A 198 -6.69 -18.48 2.43
C SER A 198 -6.12 -17.85 1.15
N TRP A 199 -5.53 -16.64 1.26
CA TRP A 199 -4.92 -15.99 0.11
C TRP A 199 -3.69 -16.74 -0.40
N ILE A 200 -2.80 -17.20 0.50
CA ILE A 200 -1.62 -17.97 0.09
C ILE A 200 -2.01 -19.30 -0.54
N GLU A 201 -2.94 -20.02 0.08
CA GLU A 201 -3.40 -21.33 -0.40
C GLU A 201 -4.04 -21.22 -1.79
N SER A 202 -4.93 -20.24 -1.99
CA SER A 202 -5.60 -20.02 -3.29
C SER A 202 -4.63 -19.60 -4.41
N ARG A 203 -3.51 -18.95 -4.07
CA ARG A 203 -2.51 -18.48 -5.05
C ARG A 203 -1.34 -19.44 -5.25
N SER A 204 -1.15 -20.42 -4.36
CA SER A 204 0.03 -21.29 -4.38
C SER A 204 0.18 -22.07 -5.70
N SER A 205 -0.92 -22.56 -6.27
CA SER A 205 -0.86 -23.30 -7.54
C SER A 205 -0.48 -22.41 -8.72
N ALA A 206 -1.01 -21.19 -8.78
CA ALA A 206 -0.68 -20.24 -9.83
C ALA A 206 0.79 -19.80 -9.72
N PHE A 207 1.26 -19.53 -8.50
CA PHE A 207 2.65 -19.19 -8.24
C PHE A 207 3.63 -20.28 -8.72
N ASP A 208 3.36 -21.55 -8.36
CA ASP A 208 4.17 -22.68 -8.83
C ASP A 208 4.17 -22.79 -10.36
N GLY A 209 3.01 -22.59 -11.00
CA GLY A 209 2.88 -22.56 -12.45
C GLY A 209 3.76 -21.49 -13.10
N TYR A 210 3.73 -20.24 -12.60
CA TYR A 210 4.60 -19.18 -13.09
C TYR A 210 6.07 -19.48 -12.85
N TYR A 211 6.42 -19.99 -11.67
CA TYR A 211 7.80 -20.29 -11.32
C TYR A 211 8.39 -21.41 -12.21
N ARG A 212 7.65 -22.49 -12.47
CA ARG A 212 8.10 -23.57 -13.37
C ARG A 212 8.38 -23.07 -14.79
N ARG A 213 7.55 -22.18 -15.32
CA ARG A 213 7.72 -21.60 -16.67
C ARG A 213 9.02 -20.81 -16.80
N ILE A 214 9.44 -20.12 -15.74
CA ILE A 214 10.63 -19.25 -15.77
C ILE A 214 11.89 -20.04 -15.36
N SER A 215 11.77 -21.02 -14.47
CA SER A 215 12.91 -21.71 -13.85
C SER A 215 13.37 -22.99 -14.57
N GLY A 216 12.76 -23.33 -15.70
CA GLY A 216 13.03 -24.57 -16.43
C GLY A 216 12.43 -25.81 -15.79
N GLY A 217 11.25 -25.69 -15.17
CA GLY A 217 10.49 -26.81 -14.59
C GLY A 217 10.72 -27.08 -13.11
N ARG A 218 11.57 -26.31 -12.42
CA ARG A 218 11.67 -26.39 -10.96
C ARG A 218 10.39 -25.84 -10.33
N GLY A 219 9.89 -26.51 -9.28
CA GLY A 219 8.70 -26.08 -8.55
C GLY A 219 9.03 -25.10 -7.43
N ALA A 220 8.03 -24.33 -7.00
CA ALA A 220 8.10 -23.49 -5.81
C ALA A 220 6.75 -23.46 -5.11
N ARG A 221 6.75 -23.31 -3.77
CA ARG A 221 5.51 -23.24 -2.97
C ARG A 221 5.55 -22.06 -2.02
N GLY A 222 4.46 -21.30 -1.99
CA GLY A 222 4.18 -20.37 -0.90
C GLY A 222 3.54 -21.11 0.27
N ALA A 223 4.03 -20.89 1.48
CA ALA A 223 3.46 -21.49 2.70
C ALA A 223 3.25 -20.40 3.76
N TYR A 224 2.13 -20.51 4.48
CA TYR A 224 1.87 -19.74 5.69
C TYR A 224 1.83 -20.71 6.88
N PRO A 225 2.86 -20.71 7.75
CA PRO A 225 2.89 -21.58 8.91
C PRO A 225 1.80 -21.24 9.94
#